data_AF-A0A4S0JXK2-F1
#
_entry.id   AF-A0A4S0JXK2-F1
#
_cell.length_a   1.000
_cell.length_b   1.000
_cell.length_c   1.000
_cell.angle_alpha   90.00
_cell.angle_beta   90.00
_cell.angle_gamma   90.00
#
_symmetry.space_group_name_H-M   'P 1'
#
loop_
_entity.id
_entity.type
_entity.pdbx_description
1 polymer ?
#
loop_
_entity_poly.entity_id
_entity_poly.type
_entity_poly.pdbx_seq_one_letter_code
_entity_poly.pdbx_strand_id
1 'polypeptide(L)' 'PGQAGSYFYGYTRILELRMQTELALGAKFDRLAFNNFLLDQGLLPPDQLADAVNKVFVPKYKR' A
#
# COMPACT_ATOMS: atom_id res chain seq x y z
N PRO A 1 -6.87 -25.96 0.91
CA PRO A 1 -7.24 -25.38 -0.41
C PRO A 1 -7.72 -23.93 -0.24
N GLY A 2 -7.03 -22.95 -0.84
CA GLY A 2 -7.34 -21.51 -0.65
C GLY A 2 -6.09 -20.62 -0.58
N GLN A 3 -4.94 -21.20 -0.21
CA GLN A 3 -3.69 -20.44 -0.08
C GLN A 3 -3.23 -19.80 -1.40
N ALA A 4 -3.28 -20.51 -2.53
CA ALA A 4 -2.85 -19.95 -3.81
C ALA A 4 -3.68 -18.70 -4.22
N GLY A 5 -4.99 -18.72 -3.94
CA GLY A 5 -5.88 -17.59 -4.17
C GLY A 5 -5.58 -16.41 -3.24
N SER A 6 -5.34 -16.67 -1.94
CA SER A 6 -5.01 -15.60 -0.98
C SER A 6 -3.66 -14.95 -1.25
N TYR A 7 -2.65 -15.70 -1.73
CA TYR A 7 -1.37 -15.14 -2.16
C TYR A 7 -1.54 -14.22 -3.37
N PHE A 8 -2.24 -14.70 -4.41
CA PHE A 8 -2.47 -13.91 -5.62
C PHE A 8 -3.31 -12.66 -5.34
N TYR A 9 -4.34 -12.80 -4.51
CA TYR A 9 -5.24 -11.72 -4.14
C TYR A 9 -4.51 -10.65 -3.31
N GLY A 10 -3.76 -11.04 -2.28
CA GLY A 10 -2.97 -10.10 -1.47
C GLY A 10 -1.89 -9.40 -2.29
N TYR A 11 -1.18 -10.13 -3.14
CA TYR A 11 -0.14 -9.57 -4.01
C TYR A 11 -0.71 -8.55 -5.00
N THR A 12 -1.78 -8.92 -5.71
CA THR A 12 -2.47 -8.02 -6.66
C THR A 12 -2.92 -6.75 -5.95
N ARG A 13 -3.46 -6.87 -4.74
CA ARG A 13 -3.96 -5.72 -3.99
C ARG A 13 -2.86 -4.75 -3.53
N ILE A 14 -1.70 -5.27 -3.15
CA ILE A 14 -0.52 -4.46 -2.82
C ILE A 14 0.00 -3.73 -4.06
N LEU A 15 0.03 -4.41 -5.22
CA LEU A 15 0.44 -3.78 -6.49
C LEU A 15 -0.51 -2.66 -6.92
N GLU A 16 -1.83 -2.89 -6.85
CA GLU A 16 -2.85 -1.87 -7.10
C GLU A 16 -2.66 -0.67 -6.19
N LEU A 17 -2.50 -0.91 -4.87
CA LEU A 17 -2.33 0.15 -3.88
C LEU A 17 -1.05 0.96 -4.15
N ARG A 18 0.04 0.30 -4.53
CA ARG A 18 1.29 0.97 -4.91
C ARG A 18 1.08 1.86 -6.14
N MET A 19 0.46 1.33 -7.19
CA MET A 19 0.17 2.09 -8.42
C MET A 19 -0.67 3.35 -8.12
N GLN A 20 -1.73 3.22 -7.31
CA GLN A 20 -2.57 4.36 -6.94
C GLN A 20 -1.77 5.41 -6.14
N THR A 21 -0.89 4.97 -5.25
CA THR A 21 -0.03 5.86 -4.44
C THR A 21 1.02 6.56 -5.30
N GLU A 22 1.63 5.84 -6.24
CA GLU A 22 2.55 6.39 -7.24
C GLU A 22 1.87 7.49 -8.06
N LEU A 23 0.64 7.25 -8.54
CA LEU A 23 -0.14 8.25 -9.28
C LEU A 23 -0.48 9.47 -8.41
N ALA A 24 -0.82 9.27 -7.13
CA ALA A 24 -1.20 10.34 -6.22
C ALA A 24 -0.03 11.27 -5.83
N LEU A 25 1.20 10.74 -5.78
CA LEU A 25 2.39 11.45 -5.32
C LEU A 25 3.33 11.87 -6.46
N GLY A 26 3.26 11.22 -7.62
CA GLY A 26 4.11 11.48 -8.76
C GLY A 26 5.58 11.44 -8.38
N ALA A 27 6.32 12.52 -8.71
CA ALA A 27 7.74 12.63 -8.40
C ALA A 27 8.08 12.62 -6.88
N LYS A 28 7.09 12.85 -6.01
CA LYS A 28 7.27 12.77 -4.55
C LYS A 28 7.12 11.35 -4.00
N PHE A 29 6.81 10.37 -4.84
CA PHE A 29 6.67 8.98 -4.39
C PHE A 29 8.03 8.40 -3.98
N ASP A 30 8.14 7.98 -2.73
CA ASP A 30 9.28 7.21 -2.23
C ASP A 30 8.88 5.74 -2.02
N ARG A 31 9.40 4.88 -2.89
CA ARG A 31 9.14 3.44 -2.87
C ARG A 31 9.64 2.76 -1.58
N LEU A 32 10.80 3.16 -1.06
CA LEU A 32 11.36 2.57 0.15
C LEU A 32 10.49 2.93 1.34
N ALA A 33 10.14 4.22 1.46
CA ALA A 33 9.24 4.69 2.50
C ALA A 33 7.87 4.02 2.44
N PHE A 34 7.31 3.82 1.24
CA PHE A 34 6.05 3.11 1.06
C PHE A 34 6.13 1.67 1.56
N ASN A 35 7.16 0.91 1.17
CA ASN A 35 7.29 -0.49 1.60
C ASN A 35 7.49 -0.60 3.12
N ASN A 36 8.33 0.27 3.70
CA ASN A 36 8.52 0.31 5.15
C ASN A 36 7.20 0.62 5.86
N PHE A 37 6.45 1.61 5.36
CA PHE A 37 5.14 1.94 5.92
C PHE A 37 4.17 0.75 5.89
N LEU A 38 4.12 -0.01 4.80
CA LEU A 38 3.27 -1.21 4.71
C LEU A 38 3.69 -2.29 5.72
N LEU A 39 5.00 -2.54 5.87
CA LEU A 39 5.52 -3.53 6.81
C LEU A 39 5.24 -3.13 8.27
N ASP A 40 5.37 -1.83 8.59
CA ASP A 40 5.13 -1.28 9.92
C ASP A 40 3.67 -1.43 10.37
N GLN A 41 2.71 -1.55 9.44
CA GLN A 41 1.31 -1.78 9.79
C GLN A 41 1.02 -3.21 10.28
N GLY A 42 1.90 -4.17 10.00
CA GLY A 42 1.68 -5.59 10.32
C GLY A 42 0.57 -6.23 9.47
N LEU A 43 -0.11 -7.23 10.04
CA LEU A 43 -1.16 -8.00 9.35
C LEU A 43 -2.50 -7.23 9.35
N LEU A 44 -2.61 -6.20 8.51
CA LEU A 44 -3.88 -5.54 8.25
C LEU A 44 -4.66 -6.21 7.10
N PRO A 45 -6.00 -6.26 7.20
CA PRO A 45 -6.87 -6.46 6.05
C PRO A 45 -6.57 -5.43 4.93
N PRO A 46 -6.69 -5.80 3.65
CA PRO A 46 -6.29 -4.93 2.55
C PRO A 46 -7.02 -3.58 2.47
N ASP A 47 -8.28 -3.53 2.92
CA ASP A 47 -9.08 -2.32 3.03
C ASP A 47 -8.54 -1.36 4.10
N GLN A 48 -8.14 -1.88 5.26
CA GLN A 48 -7.52 -1.08 6.33
C GLN A 48 -6.12 -0.60 5.93
N LEU A 49 -5.36 -1.42 5.21
CA LEU A 49 -4.06 -1.03 4.66
C LEU A 49 -4.20 0.13 3.66
N ALA A 50 -5.20 0.05 2.77
CA ALA A 50 -5.50 1.12 1.82
C ALA A 50 -5.93 2.41 2.53
N ASP A 51 -6.71 2.32 3.60
CA ASP A 51 -7.11 3.48 4.42
C ASP A 51 -5.90 4.14 5.08
N ALA A 52 -5.00 3.35 5.67
CA ALA A 52 -3.76 3.84 6.28
C ALA A 52 -2.87 4.57 5.25
N VAL A 53 -2.72 4.02 4.05
CA VAL A 53 -1.96 4.68 2.97
C VAL A 53 -2.60 6.02 2.58
N ASN A 54 -3.91 6.06 2.38
CA ASN A 54 -4.60 7.28 1.93
C ASN A 54 -4.68 8.36 3.01
N LYS A 55 -4.84 7.99 4.28
CA LYS A 55 -5.00 8.94 5.39
C LYS A 55 -3.69 9.36 6.05
N VAL A 56 -2.67 8.52 6.00
CA VAL A 56 -1.40 8.76 6.72
C VAL A 56 -0.25 8.95 5.74
N PHE A 57 -0.01 7.98 4.86
CA PHE A 57 1.15 8.04 3.96
C PHE A 57 1.02 9.16 2.92
N VAL A 58 -0.03 9.16 2.10
CA VAL A 58 -0.19 10.15 1.02
C VAL A 58 -0.13 11.59 1.55
N PRO A 59 -0.85 11.99 2.62
CA PRO A 59 -0.79 13.36 3.12
C PRO A 59 0.59 13.75 3.66
N LYS A 60 1.36 12.80 4.21
CA LYS A 60 2.72 13.03 4.71
C LYS A 60 3.70 13.36 3.59
N TYR A 61 3.58 12.69 2.43
CA TYR A 61 4.51 12.84 1.30
C TYR A 61 4.02 13.80 0.20
N LYS A 62 2.75 14.22 0.24
CA LYS A 62 2.19 15.20 -0.71
C LYS A 62 2.60 16.63 -0.40
N ARG A 63 2.90 16.94 0.87
CA ARG A 63 3.31 18.27 1.34
C ARG A 63 4.63 18.73 0.73
#